data_AF-A0A6N9I0X3-F1
#
_entry.id   AF-A0A6N9I0X3-F1
#
_cell.length_a   1.000
_cell.length_b   1.000
_cell.length_c   1.000
_cell.angle_alpha   90.00
_cell.angle_beta   90.00
_cell.angle_gamma   90.00
#
_symmetry.space_group_name_H-M   'P 1'
#
loop_
_entity.id
_entity.type
_entity.pdbx_description
1 polymer ?
#
loop_
_entity_poly.entity_id
_entity_poly.type
_entity_poly.pdbx_seq_one_letter_code
_entity_poly.pdbx_strand_id
1 'polypeptide(L)'
;MQSTISIKDYLFSFLFLNDKSSQLFSKYLWHYWYIPAIIGLYLVLPFLANSIVKANKSLLASFLIVSIFFSMIVPDINSILEFAKKMQRNTTLSVGLTLSFSAVYFVFGNILKRGLLKKWTLKWLSIIGILSFVILVFGSLYINGSFSVSNAPVFCVWYTNPILLIFSLVIFELLTRIPDSKKLSPFTILSELSLGVYLVHRPIQILLQKSQLINFNIGVNFLILLVSTLIISYCLVWFISLIPLAKKMLLNVK
;
A
#
# COMPACT_ATOMS: atom_id res chain seq x y z
N MET A 1 -14.61 25.82 11.32
CA MET A 1 -13.35 26.58 11.45
C MET A 1 -12.32 26.03 10.47
N GLN A 2 -12.19 26.65 9.29
CA GLN A 2 -11.11 26.37 8.35
C GLN A 2 -9.88 27.16 8.80
N SER A 3 -8.94 26.51 9.49
CA SER A 3 -7.63 27.14 9.71
C SER A 3 -6.89 27.22 8.38
N THR A 4 -6.59 28.44 7.96
CA THR A 4 -5.76 28.76 6.79
C THR A 4 -4.32 28.38 7.08
N ILE A 5 -3.98 27.11 6.87
CA ILE A 5 -2.61 26.62 7.07
C ILE A 5 -1.73 27.09 5.92
N SER A 6 -0.62 27.72 6.29
CA SER A 6 0.43 28.19 5.39
C SER A 6 1.33 27.03 4.94
N ILE A 7 1.83 27.09 3.70
CA ILE A 7 2.84 26.13 3.18
C ILE A 7 4.07 26.07 4.11
N LYS A 8 4.38 27.18 4.78
CA LYS A 8 5.43 27.26 5.80
C LYS A 8 5.20 26.24 6.92
N ASP A 9 3.99 26.15 7.47
CA ASP A 9 3.69 25.24 8.58
C ASP A 9 3.83 23.77 8.16
N TYR A 10 3.50 23.45 6.90
CA TYR A 10 3.69 22.12 6.32
C TYR A 10 5.18 21.77 6.20
N LEU A 11 6.02 22.67 5.67
CA LEU A 11 7.46 22.46 5.50
C LEU A 11 8.21 22.33 6.84
N PHE A 12 7.87 23.15 7.84
CA PHE A 12 8.46 23.03 9.17
C PHE A 12 8.03 21.74 9.89
N SER A 13 6.80 21.28 9.67
CA SER A 13 6.34 19.98 10.17
C SER A 13 7.01 18.81 9.46
N PHE A 14 7.30 18.95 8.15
CA PHE A 14 8.04 17.95 7.36
C PHE A 14 9.48 17.76 7.88
N LEU A 15 10.13 18.83 8.32
CA LEU A 15 11.48 18.77 8.90
C LEU A 15 11.50 18.39 10.39
N PHE A 16 10.35 18.11 11.02
CA PHE A 16 10.23 17.87 12.46
C PHE A 16 10.76 19.02 13.34
N LEU A 17 10.81 20.25 12.83
CA LEU A 17 11.42 21.41 13.49
C LEU A 17 10.46 22.22 14.37
N ASN A 18 9.24 21.74 14.62
CA ASN A 18 8.22 22.47 15.40
C ASN A 18 7.44 21.51 16.31
N ASP A 19 7.14 21.94 17.54
CA ASP A 19 6.43 21.15 18.55
C ASP A 19 4.94 20.94 18.19
N LYS A 20 4.34 21.90 17.45
CA LYS A 20 3.02 21.75 16.81
C LYS A 20 3.00 20.71 15.67
N SER A 21 4.17 20.17 15.30
CA SER A 21 4.25 19.13 14.27
C SER A 21 3.43 17.91 14.67
N SER A 22 3.32 17.52 15.93
CA SER A 22 2.55 16.31 16.30
C SER A 22 1.08 16.33 15.84
N GLN A 23 0.36 17.45 16.02
CA GLN A 23 -1.03 17.62 15.58
C GLN A 23 -1.16 17.91 14.07
N LEU A 24 -0.22 18.64 13.48
CA LEU A 24 -0.20 18.89 12.02
C LEU A 24 0.24 17.64 11.24
N PHE A 25 1.12 16.84 11.83
CA PHE A 25 1.65 15.59 11.29
C PHE A 25 0.54 14.55 11.21
N SER A 26 -0.22 14.37 12.29
CA SER A 26 -1.39 13.48 12.27
C SER A 26 -2.47 13.91 11.28
N LYS A 27 -2.63 15.22 11.03
CA LYS A 27 -3.67 15.74 10.14
C LYS A 27 -3.28 15.75 8.64
N TYR A 28 -2.02 16.06 8.30
CA TYR A 28 -1.59 16.26 6.90
C TYR A 28 -0.39 15.42 6.48
N LEU A 29 0.47 15.00 7.41
CA LEU A 29 1.63 14.17 7.14
C LEU A 29 1.40 12.71 7.54
N TRP A 30 0.17 12.29 7.82
CA TRP A 30 -0.10 10.91 8.26
C TRP A 30 0.56 9.91 7.34
N HIS A 31 0.44 10.06 6.01
CA HIS A 31 1.07 9.19 5.01
C HIS A 31 2.55 8.92 5.25
N TYR A 32 3.32 9.87 5.81
CA TYR A 32 4.74 9.71 6.15
C TYR A 32 5.03 8.65 7.20
N TRP A 33 4.04 8.12 7.92
CA TRP A 33 4.21 6.96 8.80
C TRP A 33 4.87 5.77 8.08
N TYR A 34 4.69 5.71 6.76
CA TYR A 34 5.25 4.65 5.92
C TYR A 34 6.75 4.84 5.62
N ILE A 35 7.31 6.06 5.68
CA ILE A 35 8.74 6.31 5.41
C ILE A 35 9.65 5.58 6.43
N PRO A 36 9.46 5.72 7.76
CA PRO A 36 10.22 4.93 8.73
C PRO A 36 10.05 3.42 8.54
N ALA A 37 8.85 2.97 8.16
CA ALA A 37 8.57 1.56 7.90
C ALA A 37 9.37 1.05 6.67
N ILE A 38 9.41 1.81 5.58
CA ILE A 38 10.24 1.51 4.40
C ILE A 38 11.71 1.47 4.80
N ILE A 39 12.22 2.50 5.49
CA ILE A 39 13.64 2.55 5.91
C ILE A 39 13.98 1.33 6.75
N GLY A 40 13.17 1.02 7.77
CA GLY A 40 13.36 -0.16 8.61
C GLY A 40 13.37 -1.46 7.80
N LEU A 41 12.45 -1.58 6.84
CA LEU A 41 12.38 -2.71 5.93
C LEU A 41 13.64 -2.84 5.07
N TYR A 42 14.15 -1.74 4.49
CA TYR A 42 15.36 -1.75 3.66
C TYR A 42 16.62 -2.08 4.47
N LEU A 43 16.67 -1.68 5.75
CA LEU A 43 17.77 -2.05 6.65
C LEU A 43 17.74 -3.55 7.00
N VAL A 44 16.55 -4.13 7.17
CA VAL A 44 16.37 -5.55 7.50
C VAL A 44 16.47 -6.45 6.27
N LEU A 45 16.17 -5.91 5.07
CA LEU A 45 16.05 -6.67 3.83
C LEU A 45 17.28 -7.54 3.50
N PRO A 46 18.54 -7.09 3.65
CA PRO A 46 19.71 -7.94 3.38
C PRO A 46 19.76 -9.18 4.28
N PHE A 47 19.41 -9.03 5.56
CA PHE A 47 19.37 -10.13 6.52
C PHE A 47 18.23 -11.09 6.20
N LEU A 48 17.06 -10.55 5.91
CA LEU A 48 15.87 -11.32 5.56
C LEU A 48 16.08 -12.10 4.26
N ALA A 49 16.63 -11.45 3.23
CA ALA A 49 16.93 -12.08 1.94
C ALA A 49 17.92 -13.24 2.11
N ASN A 50 19.02 -13.04 2.84
CA ASN A 50 20.01 -14.08 3.07
C ASN A 50 19.42 -15.29 3.82
N SER A 51 18.55 -15.04 4.81
CA SER A 51 17.90 -16.09 5.60
C SER A 51 16.88 -16.87 4.77
N ILE A 52 16.01 -16.17 4.03
CA ILE A 52 14.96 -16.78 3.21
C ILE A 52 15.55 -17.57 2.03
N VAL A 53 16.61 -17.06 1.39
CA VAL A 53 17.25 -17.73 0.25
C VAL A 53 17.84 -19.07 0.65
N LYS A 54 18.46 -19.16 1.84
CA LYS A 54 19.05 -20.41 2.35
C LYS A 54 18.05 -21.35 3.02
N ALA A 55 16.86 -20.86 3.38
CA ALA A 55 15.85 -21.68 4.04
C ALA A 55 15.33 -22.81 3.15
N ASN A 56 15.14 -23.98 3.77
CA ASN A 56 14.52 -25.14 3.13
C ASN A 56 13.00 -24.92 2.94
N LYS A 57 12.39 -25.71 2.06
CA LYS A 57 10.95 -25.56 1.72
C LYS A 57 10.04 -25.81 2.92
N SER A 58 10.39 -26.76 3.78
CA SER A 58 9.58 -27.12 4.95
C SER A 58 9.51 -25.98 5.97
N LEU A 59 10.64 -25.36 6.31
CA LEU A 59 10.69 -24.22 7.23
C LEU A 59 9.89 -23.03 6.69
N LEU A 60 10.04 -22.72 5.40
CA LEU A 60 9.28 -21.65 4.76
C LEU A 60 7.77 -21.94 4.77
N ALA A 61 7.36 -23.18 4.52
CA ALA A 61 5.95 -23.57 4.58
C ALA A 61 5.39 -23.47 6.00
N SER A 62 6.11 -23.97 7.01
CA SER A 62 5.72 -23.85 8.41
C SER A 62 5.58 -22.39 8.84
N PHE A 63 6.55 -21.54 8.48
CA PHE A 63 6.50 -20.10 8.73
C PHE A 63 5.26 -19.46 8.10
N LEU A 64 4.97 -19.77 6.83
CA LEU A 64 3.81 -19.22 6.13
C LEU A 64 2.49 -19.67 6.76
N ILE A 65 2.35 -20.96 7.09
CA ILE A 65 1.12 -21.49 7.71
C ILE A 65 0.84 -20.76 9.02
N VAL A 66 1.83 -20.68 9.91
CA VAL A 66 1.70 -19.99 11.20
C VAL A 66 1.39 -18.51 10.99
N SER A 67 2.15 -17.84 10.12
CA SER A 67 2.00 -16.40 9.90
C SER A 67 0.64 -16.05 9.27
N ILE A 68 0.20 -16.76 8.23
CA ILE A 68 -1.10 -16.52 7.59
C ILE A 68 -2.22 -16.80 8.58
N PHE A 69 -2.14 -17.89 9.35
CA PHE A 69 -3.17 -18.23 10.32
C PHE A 69 -3.35 -17.13 11.36
N PHE A 70 -2.27 -16.72 12.04
CA PHE A 70 -2.37 -15.74 13.13
C PHE A 70 -2.50 -14.29 12.65
N SER A 71 -1.91 -13.91 11.52
CA SER A 71 -1.89 -12.51 11.07
C SER A 71 -2.98 -12.15 10.06
N MET A 72 -3.62 -13.14 9.43
CA MET A 72 -4.62 -12.91 8.39
C MET A 72 -5.96 -13.59 8.70
N ILE A 73 -5.93 -14.91 8.95
CA ILE A 73 -7.17 -15.69 9.13
C ILE A 73 -7.84 -15.34 10.47
N VAL A 74 -7.10 -15.33 11.58
CA VAL A 74 -7.67 -15.03 12.90
C VAL A 74 -8.32 -13.63 12.94
N PRO A 75 -7.66 -12.55 12.48
CA PRO A 75 -8.30 -11.22 12.40
C PRO A 75 -9.58 -11.21 11.56
N ASP A 76 -9.57 -11.82 10.38
CA ASP A 76 -10.74 -11.83 9.48
C ASP A 76 -11.89 -12.65 10.06
N ILE A 77 -11.62 -13.81 10.67
CA ILE A 77 -12.63 -14.59 11.40
C ILE A 77 -13.21 -13.76 12.54
N ASN A 78 -12.37 -13.05 13.32
CA ASN A 78 -12.84 -12.19 14.39
C ASN A 78 -13.77 -11.09 13.84
N SER A 79 -13.41 -10.44 12.73
CA SER A 79 -14.26 -9.42 12.10
C SER A 79 -15.58 -10.00 11.57
N ILE A 80 -15.58 -11.21 11.00
CA ILE A 80 -16.80 -11.88 10.54
C ILE A 80 -17.69 -12.29 11.73
N LEU A 81 -17.11 -12.81 12.81
CA LEU A 81 -17.85 -13.15 14.03
C LEU A 81 -18.42 -11.90 14.71
N GLU A 82 -17.68 -10.80 14.72
CA GLU A 82 -18.16 -9.49 15.17
C GLU A 82 -19.35 -9.01 14.33
N PHE A 83 -19.26 -9.16 13.00
CA PHE A 83 -20.37 -8.86 12.09
C PHE A 83 -21.60 -9.75 12.35
N ALA A 84 -21.40 -11.06 12.54
CA ALA A 84 -22.46 -12.03 12.74
C ALA A 84 -23.19 -11.89 14.10
N LYS A 85 -22.55 -11.30 15.12
CA LYS A 85 -23.08 -11.29 16.50
C LYS A 85 -23.63 -9.96 17.03
N LYS A 86 -23.66 -8.85 16.29
CA LYS A 86 -24.25 -7.54 16.71
C LYS A 86 -24.17 -7.28 18.24
N MET A 87 -22.95 -7.05 18.75
CA MET A 87 -22.52 -6.85 20.16
C MET A 87 -22.22 -8.10 21.01
N GLN A 88 -20.93 -8.35 21.29
CA GLN A 88 -20.30 -8.23 22.62
C GLN A 88 -18.83 -8.67 22.52
N ARG A 89 -17.91 -7.79 22.94
CA ARG A 89 -16.46 -8.03 23.02
C ARG A 89 -16.20 -9.19 24.00
N ASN A 90 -15.15 -9.98 23.73
CA ASN A 90 -14.24 -10.51 24.78
C ASN A 90 -13.04 -11.34 24.27
N THR A 91 -12.78 -11.45 22.97
CA THR A 91 -11.57 -12.16 22.49
C THR A 91 -10.85 -11.38 21.41
N THR A 92 -10.27 -10.25 21.77
CA THR A 92 -9.25 -9.64 20.90
C THR A 92 -7.94 -10.39 21.14
N LEU A 93 -7.72 -11.46 20.36
CA LEU A 93 -6.39 -12.03 20.20
C LEU A 93 -5.59 -11.02 19.35
N SER A 94 -5.14 -9.94 19.97
CA SER A 94 -4.39 -8.88 19.30
C SER A 94 -2.96 -9.36 19.10
N VAL A 95 -2.73 -10.12 18.03
CA VAL A 95 -1.38 -10.48 17.60
C VAL A 95 -0.77 -9.21 16.98
N GLY A 96 -0.16 -8.37 17.82
CA GLY A 96 0.49 -7.10 17.47
C GLY A 96 1.77 -7.29 16.67
N LEU A 97 1.71 -7.98 15.54
CA LEU A 97 2.86 -8.30 14.71
C LEU A 97 2.71 -7.63 13.34
N THR A 98 2.93 -6.31 13.31
CA THR A 98 2.98 -5.51 12.09
C THR A 98 4.06 -6.00 11.11
N LEU A 99 5.13 -6.62 11.61
CA LEU A 99 6.16 -7.25 10.78
C LEU A 99 5.72 -8.60 10.17
N SER A 100 4.73 -9.30 10.76
CA SER A 100 4.38 -10.66 10.33
C SER A 100 3.76 -10.69 8.93
N PHE A 101 2.81 -9.80 8.64
CA PHE A 101 2.17 -9.79 7.32
C PHE A 101 3.16 -9.34 6.24
N SER A 102 3.99 -8.32 6.46
CA SER A 102 5.01 -7.92 5.48
C SER A 102 6.01 -9.05 5.18
N ALA A 103 6.44 -9.80 6.20
CA ALA A 103 7.32 -10.95 6.02
C ALA A 103 6.69 -12.07 5.19
N VAL A 104 5.37 -12.29 5.31
CA VAL A 104 4.62 -13.24 4.46
C VAL A 104 4.77 -12.88 2.98
N TYR A 105 4.59 -11.61 2.60
CA TYR A 105 4.77 -11.18 1.21
C TYR A 105 6.20 -11.42 0.71
N PHE A 106 7.24 -11.17 1.53
CA PHE A 106 8.63 -11.44 1.14
C PHE A 106 8.93 -12.92 0.92
N VAL A 107 8.45 -13.78 1.82
CA VAL A 107 8.66 -15.23 1.71
C VAL A 107 7.96 -15.76 0.46
N PHE A 108 6.72 -15.33 0.20
CA PHE A 108 6.03 -15.69 -1.03
C PHE A 108 6.74 -15.18 -2.28
N GLY A 109 7.24 -13.94 -2.29
CA GLY A 109 8.01 -13.41 -3.43
C GLY A 109 9.21 -14.30 -3.78
N ASN A 110 9.94 -14.78 -2.78
CA ASN A 110 11.03 -15.74 -2.99
C ASN A 110 10.52 -17.11 -3.50
N ILE A 111 9.42 -17.63 -2.96
CA ILE A 111 8.86 -18.93 -3.38
C ILE A 111 8.29 -18.86 -4.81
N LEU A 112 7.65 -17.76 -5.20
CA LEU A 112 7.19 -17.50 -6.57
C LEU A 112 8.38 -17.47 -7.53
N LYS A 113 9.48 -16.79 -7.16
CA LYS A 113 10.73 -16.79 -7.94
C LYS A 113 11.32 -18.20 -8.11
N ARG A 114 11.12 -19.11 -7.14
CA ARG A 114 11.48 -20.54 -7.25
C ARG A 114 10.52 -21.35 -8.13
N GLY A 115 9.51 -20.72 -8.72
CA GLY A 115 8.61 -21.32 -9.69
C GLY A 115 7.38 -22.00 -9.10
N LEU A 116 6.90 -21.59 -7.91
CA LEU A 116 5.70 -22.16 -7.28
C LEU A 116 4.49 -22.20 -8.24
N LEU A 117 4.25 -21.09 -8.96
CA LEU A 117 3.13 -20.97 -9.88
C LEU A 117 3.53 -21.19 -11.34
N LYS A 118 4.76 -21.60 -11.64
CA LYS A 118 5.27 -21.75 -13.02
C LYS A 118 4.46 -22.72 -13.87
N LYS A 119 3.85 -23.74 -13.24
CA LYS A 119 2.98 -24.72 -13.91
C LYS A 119 1.57 -24.20 -14.23
N TRP A 120 1.16 -23.10 -13.61
CA TRP A 120 -0.18 -22.53 -13.83
C TRP A 120 -0.19 -21.74 -15.13
N THR A 121 -1.21 -21.95 -15.95
CA THR A 121 -1.35 -21.22 -17.22
C THR A 121 -1.74 -19.76 -16.96
N LEU A 122 -1.43 -18.87 -17.93
CA LEU A 122 -1.82 -17.46 -17.86
C LEU A 122 -3.33 -17.31 -17.68
N LYS A 123 -4.12 -18.15 -18.38
CA LYS A 123 -5.59 -18.17 -18.28
C LYS A 123 -6.06 -18.39 -16.84
N TRP A 124 -5.52 -19.41 -16.15
CA TRP A 124 -5.93 -19.73 -14.79
C TRP A 124 -5.52 -18.64 -13.79
N LEU A 125 -4.30 -18.11 -13.93
CA LEU A 125 -3.84 -17.00 -13.09
C LEU A 125 -4.74 -15.77 -13.27
N SER A 126 -5.06 -15.38 -14.51
CA SER A 126 -5.95 -14.26 -14.78
C SER A 126 -7.35 -14.47 -14.20
N ILE A 127 -7.92 -15.67 -14.30
CA ILE A 127 -9.24 -15.99 -13.71
C ILE A 127 -9.20 -15.80 -12.19
N ILE A 128 -8.18 -16.35 -11.52
CA ILE A 128 -8.04 -16.23 -10.06
C ILE A 128 -7.86 -14.76 -9.66
N GLY A 129 -7.01 -14.02 -10.38
CA GLY A 129 -6.78 -12.60 -10.12
C GLY A 129 -8.06 -11.77 -10.26
N ILE A 130 -8.83 -11.99 -11.34
CA ILE A 130 -10.11 -11.32 -11.56
C ILE A 130 -11.10 -11.69 -10.46
N LEU A 131 -11.22 -12.97 -10.11
CA LEU A 131 -12.13 -13.41 -9.07
C LEU A 131 -11.77 -12.80 -7.70
N SER A 132 -10.49 -12.82 -7.32
CA SER A 132 -10.02 -12.19 -6.09
C SER A 132 -10.29 -10.68 -6.08
N PHE A 133 -10.05 -9.99 -7.21
CA PHE A 133 -10.35 -8.56 -7.34
C PHE A 133 -11.85 -8.27 -7.17
N VAL A 134 -12.71 -9.04 -7.85
CA VAL A 134 -14.17 -8.92 -7.74
C VAL A 134 -14.62 -9.12 -6.30
N ILE A 135 -14.14 -10.18 -5.63
CA ILE A 135 -14.48 -10.43 -4.23
C ILE A 135 -14.03 -9.28 -3.33
N LEU A 136 -12.83 -8.73 -3.53
CA LEU A 136 -12.35 -7.59 -2.74
C LEU A 136 -13.20 -6.34 -2.94
N VAL A 137 -13.50 -5.98 -4.19
CA VAL A 137 -14.28 -4.79 -4.52
C VAL A 137 -15.72 -4.94 -4.02
N PHE A 138 -16.44 -5.98 -4.45
CA PHE A 138 -17.84 -6.15 -4.08
C PHE A 138 -18.01 -6.52 -2.60
N GLY A 139 -17.08 -7.28 -2.03
CA GLY A 139 -17.06 -7.54 -0.59
C GLY A 139 -16.90 -6.24 0.20
N SER A 140 -15.95 -5.38 -0.18
CA SER A 140 -15.78 -4.08 0.49
C SER A 140 -17.00 -3.16 0.32
N LEU A 141 -17.62 -3.13 -0.86
CA LEU A 141 -18.83 -2.33 -1.12
C LEU A 141 -20.04 -2.85 -0.35
N TYR A 142 -20.24 -4.17 -0.29
CA TYR A 142 -21.35 -4.78 0.44
C TYR A 142 -21.23 -4.53 1.94
N ILE A 143 -20.04 -4.76 2.50
CA ILE A 143 -19.76 -4.55 3.91
C ILE A 143 -19.94 -3.05 4.25
N ASN A 144 -19.29 -2.15 3.52
CA ASN A 144 -19.38 -0.71 3.78
C ASN A 144 -20.77 -0.11 3.51
N GLY A 145 -21.47 -0.58 2.48
CA GLY A 145 -22.84 -0.19 2.18
C GLY A 145 -23.83 -0.62 3.26
N SER A 146 -23.63 -1.80 3.86
CA SER A 146 -24.44 -2.30 4.98
C SER A 146 -24.10 -1.60 6.30
N PHE A 147 -22.84 -1.20 6.49
CA PHE A 147 -22.38 -0.48 7.69
C PHE A 147 -22.65 1.02 7.67
N SER A 148 -23.01 1.62 6.52
CA SER A 148 -23.38 3.05 6.44
C SER A 148 -24.56 3.44 7.33
N VAL A 149 -25.31 2.46 7.86
CA VAL A 149 -26.49 2.62 8.72
C VAL A 149 -26.15 2.62 10.22
N SER A 150 -24.92 2.25 10.60
CA SER A 150 -24.46 2.22 12.00
C SER A 150 -23.08 2.83 12.08
N ASN A 151 -22.76 3.65 13.09
CA ASN A 151 -21.46 4.30 13.32
C ASN A 151 -20.25 3.33 13.55
N ALA A 152 -20.23 2.18 12.89
CA ALA A 152 -19.19 1.18 12.92
C ALA A 152 -18.04 1.57 11.97
N PRO A 153 -16.80 1.17 12.27
CA PRO A 153 -15.66 1.46 11.42
C PRO A 153 -15.83 0.85 10.03
N VAL A 154 -15.56 1.66 9.01
CA VAL A 154 -15.49 1.27 7.59
C VAL A 154 -14.57 0.04 7.47
N PHE A 155 -15.07 -1.05 6.88
CA PHE A 155 -14.25 -2.21 6.56
C PHE A 155 -13.19 -1.79 5.54
N CYS A 156 -11.96 -1.70 6.03
CA CYS A 156 -10.80 -1.35 5.24
C CYS A 156 -10.09 -2.64 4.82
N VAL A 157 -10.05 -2.91 3.51
CA VAL A 157 -9.21 -3.98 2.98
C VAL A 157 -7.76 -3.64 3.30
N TRP A 158 -7.19 -4.35 4.27
CA TRP A 158 -5.82 -4.14 4.72
C TRP A 158 -4.88 -5.27 4.27
N TYR A 159 -3.58 -5.10 4.47
CA TYR A 159 -2.55 -6.09 4.11
C TYR A 159 -2.70 -7.44 4.81
N THR A 160 -3.52 -7.51 5.85
CA THR A 160 -3.89 -8.73 6.58
C THR A 160 -4.97 -9.54 5.86
N ASN A 161 -5.60 -9.01 4.81
CA ASN A 161 -6.64 -9.74 4.11
C ASN A 161 -6.03 -10.86 3.23
N PRO A 162 -6.44 -12.13 3.38
CA PRO A 162 -5.89 -13.25 2.64
C PRO A 162 -6.29 -13.25 1.16
N ILE A 163 -7.43 -12.65 0.80
CA ILE A 163 -7.84 -12.50 -0.61
C ILE A 163 -6.97 -11.45 -1.29
N LEU A 164 -6.61 -10.37 -0.59
CA LEU A 164 -5.62 -9.40 -1.07
C LEU A 164 -4.26 -10.04 -1.28
N LEU A 165 -3.83 -10.92 -0.37
CA LEU A 165 -2.62 -11.71 -0.54
C LEU A 165 -2.69 -12.52 -1.84
N ILE A 166 -3.73 -13.33 -2.06
CA ILE A 166 -3.89 -14.12 -3.29
C ILE A 166 -3.83 -13.23 -4.53
N PHE A 167 -4.58 -12.12 -4.53
CA PHE A 167 -4.56 -11.16 -5.63
C PHE A 167 -3.15 -10.64 -5.91
N SER A 168 -2.42 -10.24 -4.87
CA SER A 168 -1.05 -9.73 -5.00
C SER A 168 -0.08 -10.78 -5.57
N LEU A 169 -0.20 -12.05 -5.17
CA LEU A 169 0.65 -13.15 -5.64
C LEU A 169 0.41 -13.43 -7.12
N VAL A 170 -0.86 -13.40 -7.55
CA VAL A 170 -1.24 -13.56 -8.95
C VAL A 170 -0.69 -12.40 -9.78
N ILE A 171 -0.91 -11.15 -9.37
CA ILE A 171 -0.39 -9.98 -10.09
C ILE A 171 1.14 -10.04 -10.18
N PHE A 172 1.83 -10.38 -9.09
CA PHE A 172 3.27 -10.53 -9.08
C PHE A 172 3.74 -11.60 -10.08
N GLU A 173 3.16 -12.79 -10.05
CA GLU A 173 3.48 -13.87 -11.01
C GLU A 173 3.22 -13.43 -12.46
N LEU A 174 2.08 -12.79 -12.74
CA LEU A 174 1.76 -12.27 -14.07
C LEU A 174 2.81 -11.26 -14.57
N LEU A 175 3.24 -10.35 -13.69
CA LEU A 175 4.28 -9.36 -14.01
C LEU A 175 5.65 -10.02 -14.23
N THR A 176 6.01 -11.06 -13.48
CA THR A 176 7.29 -11.78 -13.67
C THR A 176 7.37 -12.54 -14.99
N ARG A 177 6.23 -12.82 -15.64
CA ARG A 177 6.18 -13.48 -16.95
C ARG A 177 6.34 -12.52 -18.12
N ILE A 178 6.29 -11.21 -17.88
CA ILE A 178 6.56 -10.20 -18.90
C ILE A 178 8.07 -10.22 -19.17
N PRO A 179 8.53 -10.56 -20.40
CA PRO A 179 9.95 -10.64 -20.69
C PRO A 179 10.60 -9.26 -20.53
N ASP A 180 11.86 -9.24 -20.07
CA ASP A 180 12.60 -8.00 -19.81
C ASP A 180 12.72 -7.09 -21.03
N SER A 181 12.79 -7.67 -22.24
CA SER A 181 12.80 -6.93 -23.52
C SER A 181 11.50 -6.17 -23.81
N LYS A 182 10.41 -6.50 -23.11
CA LYS A 182 9.09 -5.85 -23.22
C LYS A 182 8.74 -5.00 -21.99
N LYS A 183 9.64 -4.84 -21.02
CA LYS A 183 9.45 -3.85 -19.96
C LYS A 183 9.54 -2.46 -20.60
N LEU A 184 8.37 -1.89 -20.88
CA LEU A 184 8.23 -0.60 -21.56
C LEU A 184 8.95 0.48 -20.76
N SER A 185 9.75 1.32 -21.44
CA SER A 185 10.43 2.47 -20.85
C SER A 185 9.58 3.36 -19.92
N PRO A 186 8.26 3.60 -20.16
CA PRO A 186 7.42 4.34 -19.23
C PRO A 186 7.31 3.70 -17.84
N PHE A 187 7.32 2.37 -17.70
CA PHE A 187 7.25 1.73 -16.38
C PHE A 187 8.53 1.95 -15.57
N THR A 188 9.68 2.01 -16.24
CA THR A 188 10.95 2.33 -15.59
C THR A 188 10.94 3.77 -15.09
N ILE A 189 10.50 4.73 -15.92
CA ILE A 189 10.37 6.14 -15.54
C ILE A 189 9.37 6.31 -14.38
N LEU A 190 8.21 5.64 -14.46
CA LEU A 190 7.22 5.63 -13.38
C LEU A 190 7.82 5.10 -12.08
N SER A 191 8.56 3.99 -12.14
CA SER A 191 9.20 3.38 -10.97
C SER A 191 10.26 4.30 -10.36
N GLU A 192 11.09 4.92 -11.18
CA GLU A 192 12.19 5.81 -10.77
C GLU A 192 11.68 7.06 -10.04
N LEU A 193 10.57 7.65 -10.49
CA LEU A 193 10.02 8.86 -9.91
C LEU A 193 9.00 8.59 -8.79
N SER A 194 8.61 7.32 -8.57
CA SER A 194 7.54 6.93 -7.64
C SER A 194 7.78 7.41 -6.20
N LEU A 195 9.02 7.36 -5.70
CA LEU A 195 9.37 7.86 -4.36
C LEU A 195 9.16 9.38 -4.28
N GLY A 196 9.64 10.12 -5.27
CA GLY A 196 9.44 11.57 -5.33
C GLY A 196 7.95 11.93 -5.38
N VAL A 197 7.18 11.22 -6.20
CA VAL A 197 5.72 11.39 -6.31
C VAL A 197 5.04 11.12 -4.97
N TYR A 198 5.43 10.05 -4.29
CA TYR A 198 4.93 9.73 -2.96
C TYR A 198 5.20 10.85 -1.93
N LEU A 199 6.31 11.58 -2.01
CA LEU A 199 6.59 12.70 -1.10
C LEU A 199 5.73 13.94 -1.41
N VAL A 200 5.47 14.23 -2.69
CA VAL A 200 4.85 15.50 -3.11
C VAL A 200 3.35 15.41 -3.38
N HIS A 201 2.77 14.21 -3.54
CA HIS A 201 1.37 14.06 -3.93
C HIS A 201 0.39 14.65 -2.93
N ARG A 202 0.68 14.57 -1.63
CA ARG A 202 -0.22 15.10 -0.60
C ARG A 202 -0.28 16.64 -0.57
N PRO A 203 0.85 17.38 -0.61
CA PRO A 203 0.83 18.83 -0.83
C PRO A 203 -0.01 19.23 -2.04
N ILE A 204 0.18 18.54 -3.17
CA ILE A 204 -0.53 18.82 -4.42
C ILE A 204 -2.03 18.57 -4.25
N GLN A 205 -2.41 17.46 -3.62
CA GLN A 205 -3.81 17.15 -3.33
C GLN A 205 -4.46 18.24 -2.46
N ILE A 206 -3.74 18.76 -1.46
CA ILE A 206 -4.24 19.85 -0.59
C ILE A 206 -4.44 21.14 -1.40
N LEU A 207 -3.51 21.47 -2.30
CA LEU A 207 -3.63 22.66 -3.16
C LEU A 207 -4.81 22.53 -4.13
N LEU A 208 -4.98 21.35 -4.75
CA LEU A 208 -6.11 21.07 -5.63
C LEU A 208 -7.45 21.12 -4.89
N GLN A 209 -7.52 20.59 -3.66
CA GLN A 209 -8.72 20.66 -2.83
C GLN A 209 -9.12 22.09 -2.43
N LYS A 210 -8.13 22.98 -2.27
CA LYS A 210 -8.37 24.40 -2.02
C LYS A 210 -8.77 25.16 -3.28
N SER A 211 -8.37 24.68 -4.45
CA SER A 211 -8.83 25.25 -5.71
C SER A 211 -10.31 24.96 -5.88
N GLN A 212 -11.10 25.96 -6.26
CA GLN A 212 -12.54 25.79 -6.55
C GLN A 212 -12.81 24.95 -7.82
N LEU A 213 -11.81 24.24 -8.34
CA LEU A 213 -11.88 23.37 -9.52
C LEU A 213 -12.72 22.10 -9.28
N ILE A 214 -13.15 21.86 -8.05
CA ILE A 214 -13.81 20.63 -7.61
C ILE A 214 -15.23 20.98 -7.18
N ASN A 215 -16.13 21.06 -8.16
CA ASN A 215 -17.54 21.41 -7.93
C ASN A 215 -18.52 20.44 -8.61
N PHE A 216 -18.05 19.22 -8.93
CA PHE A 216 -18.86 18.15 -9.51
C PHE A 216 -19.38 17.19 -8.43
N ASN A 217 -19.99 16.07 -8.85
CA ASN A 217 -20.36 15.01 -7.92
C ASN A 217 -19.11 14.36 -7.28
N ILE A 218 -19.31 13.64 -6.18
CA ILE A 218 -18.22 13.01 -5.41
C ILE A 218 -17.35 12.08 -6.27
N GLY A 219 -17.95 11.29 -7.16
CA GLY A 219 -17.21 10.35 -8.01
C GLY A 219 -16.30 11.04 -9.02
N VAL A 220 -16.80 12.08 -9.68
CA VAL A 220 -16.04 12.90 -10.64
C VAL A 220 -14.96 13.70 -9.91
N ASN A 221 -15.28 14.30 -8.76
CA ASN A 221 -14.32 14.99 -7.92
C ASN A 221 -13.18 14.06 -7.48
N PHE A 222 -13.50 12.81 -7.12
CA PHE A 222 -12.50 11.80 -6.78
C PHE A 222 -11.57 11.50 -7.98
N LEU A 223 -12.14 11.28 -9.16
CA LEU A 223 -11.35 11.00 -10.37
C LEU A 223 -10.47 12.20 -10.77
N ILE A 224 -11.01 13.42 -10.73
CA ILE A 224 -10.26 14.65 -11.00
C ILE A 224 -9.11 14.78 -10.01
N LEU A 225 -9.38 14.61 -8.71
CA LEU A 225 -8.34 14.68 -7.68
C LEU A 225 -7.27 13.60 -7.89
N LEU A 226 -7.65 12.36 -8.17
CA LEU A 226 -6.73 11.26 -8.39
C LEU A 226 -5.80 11.53 -9.58
N VAL A 227 -6.40 11.81 -10.75
CA VAL A 227 -5.67 12.00 -12.00
C VAL A 227 -4.81 13.26 -11.95
N SER A 228 -5.37 14.38 -11.52
CA SER A 228 -4.64 15.66 -11.46
C SER A 228 -3.51 15.62 -10.44
N THR A 229 -3.73 15.00 -9.28
CA THR A 229 -2.67 14.83 -8.28
C THR A 229 -1.53 14.01 -8.86
N LEU A 230 -1.81 12.88 -9.51
CA LEU A 230 -0.77 12.04 -10.10
C LEU A 230 0.00 12.78 -11.20
N ILE A 231 -0.69 13.40 -12.15
CA ILE A 231 -0.06 14.11 -13.27
C ILE A 231 0.83 15.24 -12.75
N ILE A 232 0.29 16.13 -11.90
CA ILE A 232 1.04 17.28 -11.39
C ILE A 232 2.24 16.81 -10.55
N SER A 233 2.08 15.75 -9.74
CA SER A 233 3.18 15.19 -8.95
C SER A 233 4.28 14.63 -9.83
N TYR A 234 3.92 13.86 -10.87
CA TYR A 234 4.90 13.32 -11.80
C TYR A 234 5.63 14.41 -12.56
N CYS A 235 4.90 15.39 -13.10
CA CYS A 235 5.51 16.53 -13.79
C CYS A 235 6.48 17.28 -12.87
N LEU A 236 6.07 17.59 -11.64
CA LEU A 236 6.90 18.31 -10.68
C LEU A 236 8.17 17.53 -10.34
N VAL A 237 8.06 16.23 -10.06
CA VAL A 237 9.21 15.38 -9.72
C VAL A 237 10.12 15.18 -10.92
N TRP A 238 9.55 15.07 -12.12
CA TRP A 238 10.31 15.02 -13.36
C TRP A 238 11.08 16.32 -13.61
N PHE A 239 10.49 17.50 -13.39
CA PHE A 239 11.22 18.76 -13.48
C PHE A 239 12.35 18.86 -12.44
N ILE A 240 12.11 18.39 -11.21
CA ILE A 240 13.15 18.34 -10.18
C ILE A 240 14.29 17.39 -10.56
N SER A 241 13.99 16.28 -11.24
CA SER A 241 15.00 15.29 -11.66
C SER A 241 15.95 15.81 -12.74
N LEU A 242 15.60 16.91 -13.42
CA LEU A 242 16.51 17.62 -14.34
C LEU A 242 17.67 18.30 -13.60
N ILE A 243 17.56 18.53 -12.29
CA ILE A 243 18.61 19.13 -11.47
C ILE A 243 19.59 18.03 -11.00
N PRO A 244 20.89 18.09 -11.37
CA PRO A 244 21.84 17.00 -11.11
C PRO A 244 21.98 16.61 -9.64
N LEU A 245 21.93 17.60 -8.73
CA LEU A 245 22.02 17.38 -7.29
C LEU A 245 20.80 16.63 -6.74
N ALA A 246 19.59 17.00 -7.21
CA ALA A 246 18.35 16.36 -6.80
C ALA A 246 18.22 14.94 -7.38
N LYS A 247 18.67 14.74 -8.63
CA LYS A 247 18.76 13.40 -9.26
C LYS A 247 19.60 12.45 -8.41
N LYS A 248 20.75 12.92 -7.93
CA LYS A 248 21.72 12.12 -7.14
C LYS A 248 21.29 11.89 -5.69
N MET A 249 20.70 12.88 -5.03
CA MET A 249 20.37 12.81 -3.59
C MET A 249 18.96 12.28 -3.28
N LEU A 250 17.95 12.62 -4.09
CA LEU A 250 16.55 12.35 -3.77
C LEU A 250 15.94 11.19 -4.56
N LEU A 251 16.41 10.96 -5.79
CA LEU A 251 15.76 10.02 -6.71
C LEU A 251 16.61 8.77 -6.99
N ASN A 252 17.92 8.81 -6.68
CA ASN A 252 18.88 7.72 -6.96
C ASN A 252 18.73 7.10 -8.37
N VAL A 253 18.31 7.94 -9.33
CA VAL A 253 18.14 7.57 -10.74
C VAL A 253 19.52 7.66 -11.37
N LYS A 254 20.01 6.56 -11.95
CA LYS A 254 21.28 6.56 -12.68
C LYS A 254 21.19 7.47 -13.90
#